data_AF-A0A5C8I581-F1
#
_entry.id   AF-A0A5C8I581-F1
#
_cell.length_a   1.000
_cell.length_b   1.000
_cell.length_c   1.000
_cell.angle_alpha   90.00
_cell.angle_beta   90.00
_cell.angle_gamma   90.00
#
_symmetry.space_group_name_H-M   'P 1'
#
loop_
_entity.id
_entity.type
_entity.pdbx_description
1 polymer ?
#
loop_
_entity_poly.entity_id
_entity_poly.type
_entity_poly.pdbx_seq_one_letter_code
_entity_poly.pdbx_strand_id
1 'polypeptide(L)'
;MFSYIVRRLIAAVLIVFAASYLIYILAAYAGDPLEDLRQSTAPNRDALIAAKISQLNLDVPPPLRYFIWLGGVLKMFVGDIDLGFNIKGQEVAAQVGIGIGQTVQLVTAATVLAILLGISIGMATALRQYSGFDYSVTFVAFLFFSLPVFWVAQLLKMYVAIGFNNFLADPVLAPWVVVIAAVVLGFVWASIVGGAARKYFLNFGVATLVVGAGLFFVLYTGWLDTPQLGILGILLIGVAAAFAVVFVTAGFSNRKVIYTALTVAVAGAALWFPFNYLFFYVPNYLSWLIVFAVMIGIAIGAAYIFGGDERASSVRAGIITAVVSSILILVDRIMQYWPDYVSLTKGRPIATIGASTPNLKGSVWIQTLDQFTHLLLPTLALMLLSLAAWSRYSRASLLEVMNQDYVRTARAKGLSERTVIMRHAFRNAMIPITTLIAFEIGGIIGGAAITETVFGWNGVGRMFVQAILQVDLNTVMAIFLITSIVTIVFNLIADLTYSALDPRIRVN
;
A
#
# COMPACT_ATOMS: atom_id res chain seq x y z
N MET A 1 -8.82 -13.67 29.14
CA MET A 1 -9.10 -12.95 27.87
C MET A 1 -10.32 -12.02 27.92
N PHE A 2 -11.55 -12.48 28.18
CA PHE A 2 -12.73 -11.58 28.21
C PHE A 2 -12.58 -10.41 29.22
N SER A 3 -12.18 -10.71 30.47
CA SER A 3 -11.92 -9.68 31.50
C SER A 3 -10.85 -8.66 31.06
N TYR A 4 -9.78 -9.12 30.39
CA TYR A 4 -8.74 -8.27 29.83
C TYR A 4 -9.29 -7.32 28.75
N ILE A 5 -10.05 -7.86 27.79
CA ILE A 5 -10.66 -7.09 26.70
C ILE A 5 -11.63 -6.06 27.28
N VAL A 6 -12.49 -6.44 28.22
CA VAL A 6 -13.43 -5.53 28.87
C VAL A 6 -12.71 -4.41 29.61
N ARG A 7 -11.72 -4.73 30.44
CA ARG A 7 -10.93 -3.71 31.17
C ARG A 7 -10.26 -2.73 30.20
N ARG A 8 -9.71 -3.24 29.09
CA ARG A 8 -9.05 -2.43 28.07
C ARG A 8 -10.04 -1.55 27.29
N LEU A 9 -11.21 -2.08 26.94
CA LEU A 9 -12.27 -1.31 26.29
C LEU A 9 -12.81 -0.20 27.20
N ILE A 10 -13.03 -0.48 28.49
CA ILE A 10 -13.45 0.54 29.46
C ILE A 10 -12.39 1.64 29.55
N ALA A 11 -11.12 1.27 29.73
CA ALA A 11 -10.03 2.24 29.77
C ALA A 11 -9.95 3.07 28.48
N ALA A 12 -10.09 2.44 27.31
CA ALA A 12 -10.08 3.11 26.02
C ALA A 12 -11.24 4.09 25.85
N VAL A 13 -12.46 3.71 26.23
CA VAL A 13 -13.64 4.58 26.19
C VAL A 13 -13.45 5.78 27.13
N LEU A 14 -12.94 5.56 28.35
CA LEU A 14 -12.67 6.66 29.28
C LEU A 14 -11.59 7.62 28.75
N ILE A 15 -10.53 7.09 28.15
CA ILE A 15 -9.47 7.90 27.52
C ILE A 15 -10.04 8.71 26.36
N VAL A 16 -10.81 8.08 25.47
CA VAL A 16 -11.42 8.78 24.33
C VAL A 16 -12.39 9.84 24.80
N PHE A 17 -13.23 9.55 25.80
CA PHE A 17 -14.15 10.54 26.36
C PHE A 17 -13.41 11.74 26.98
N ALA A 18 -12.38 11.48 27.79
CA ALA A 18 -11.59 12.55 28.41
C ALA A 18 -10.85 13.37 27.34
N ALA A 19 -10.23 12.71 26.36
CA ALA A 19 -9.52 13.35 25.27
C ALA A 19 -10.46 14.14 24.35
N SER A 20 -11.61 13.59 23.98
CA SER A 20 -12.61 14.29 23.15
C SER A 20 -13.17 15.50 23.88
N TYR A 21 -13.46 15.41 25.17
CA TYR A 21 -13.91 16.55 25.97
C TYR A 21 -12.87 17.67 26.01
N LEU A 22 -11.60 17.33 26.30
CA LEU A 22 -10.51 18.29 26.33
C LEU A 22 -10.27 18.93 24.96
N ILE A 23 -10.20 18.14 23.89
CA ILE A 23 -9.99 18.64 22.52
C ILE A 23 -11.13 19.54 22.08
N TYR A 24 -12.39 19.17 22.38
CA TYR A 24 -13.56 19.99 22.07
C TYR A 24 -13.44 21.38 22.70
N ILE A 25 -13.12 21.42 24.00
CA ILE A 25 -12.99 22.68 24.74
C ILE A 25 -11.83 23.52 24.20
N LEU A 26 -10.66 22.91 24.03
CA LEU A 26 -9.48 23.61 23.51
C LEU A 26 -9.73 24.17 22.12
N ALA A 27 -10.30 23.37 21.21
CA ALA A 27 -10.62 23.80 19.86
C ALA A 27 -11.69 24.90 19.84
N ALA A 28 -12.67 24.84 20.75
CA ALA A 28 -13.75 25.83 20.83
C ALA A 28 -13.26 27.19 21.35
N TYR A 29 -12.21 27.22 22.17
CA TYR A 29 -11.59 28.44 22.68
C TYR A 29 -10.40 28.92 21.84
N ALA A 30 -9.86 28.08 20.95
CA ALA A 30 -8.69 28.42 20.14
C ALA A 30 -8.96 29.44 19.02
N GLY A 31 -10.20 29.59 18.58
CA GLY A 31 -10.53 30.52 17.49
C GLY A 31 -12.02 30.85 17.37
N ASP A 32 -12.35 31.73 16.42
CA ASP A 32 -13.72 32.20 16.17
C ASP A 32 -14.28 31.61 14.86
N PRO A 33 -15.28 30.72 14.90
CA PRO A 33 -15.87 30.12 13.70
C PRO A 33 -16.71 31.12 12.86
N LEU A 34 -16.89 32.36 13.34
CA LEU A 34 -17.61 33.43 12.66
C LEU A 34 -16.69 34.49 12.06
N GLU A 35 -15.36 34.35 12.17
CA GLU A 35 -14.39 35.36 11.75
C GLU A 35 -14.59 35.79 10.28
N ASP A 36 -14.70 34.82 9.36
CA ASP A 36 -14.94 35.07 7.93
C ASP A 36 -16.22 35.89 7.68
N LEU A 37 -17.28 35.61 8.44
CA LEU A 37 -18.54 36.36 8.31
C LEU A 37 -18.41 37.75 8.91
N ARG A 38 -17.73 37.92 10.06
CA ARG A 38 -17.53 39.23 10.69
C ARG A 38 -16.75 40.19 9.79
N GLN A 39 -15.79 39.67 9.03
CA GLN A 39 -14.99 40.43 8.06
C GLN A 39 -15.68 40.64 6.70
N SER A 40 -16.79 39.95 6.43
CA SER A 40 -17.53 40.09 5.17
C SER A 40 -18.24 41.43 5.06
N THR A 41 -18.24 42.01 3.85
CA THR A 41 -18.98 43.24 3.51
C THR A 41 -20.37 42.95 2.92
N ALA A 42 -20.81 41.69 2.94
CA ALA A 42 -22.08 41.29 2.34
C ALA A 42 -23.29 41.93 3.07
N PRO A 43 -24.31 42.43 2.35
CA PRO A 43 -25.49 43.04 2.97
C PRO A 43 -26.28 42.11 3.90
N ASN A 44 -26.18 40.79 3.67
CA ASN A 44 -26.86 39.74 4.45
C ASN A 44 -25.99 39.14 5.56
N ARG A 45 -24.84 39.76 5.88
CA ARG A 45 -23.88 39.25 6.87
C ARG A 45 -24.53 38.89 8.21
N ASP A 46 -25.31 39.80 8.79
CA ASP A 46 -25.83 39.62 10.14
C ASP A 46 -26.87 38.48 10.20
N ALA A 47 -27.63 38.28 9.12
CA ALA A 47 -28.52 37.13 8.96
C ALA A 47 -27.74 35.81 8.85
N LEU A 48 -26.62 35.79 8.11
CA LEU A 48 -25.75 34.61 8.01
C LEU A 48 -25.07 34.27 9.35
N ILE A 49 -24.68 35.29 10.12
CA ILE A 49 -24.13 35.11 11.47
C ILE A 49 -25.18 34.48 12.39
N ALA A 50 -26.40 35.02 12.43
CA ALA A 50 -27.48 34.48 13.25
C ALA A 50 -27.85 33.03 12.87
N ALA A 51 -27.93 32.74 11.56
CA ALA A 51 -28.17 31.38 11.07
C ALA A 51 -27.06 30.41 11.50
N LYS A 52 -25.80 30.83 11.43
CA LYS A 52 -24.65 29.99 11.83
C LYS A 52 -24.56 29.78 13.33
N ILE A 53 -24.90 30.79 14.14
CA ILE A 53 -25.00 30.66 15.61
C ILE A 53 -26.01 29.58 15.97
N SER A 54 -27.21 29.64 15.36
CA SER A 54 -28.27 28.65 15.60
C SER A 54 -27.87 27.25 15.10
N GLN A 55 -27.30 27.14 13.89
CA GLN A 55 -26.93 25.85 13.31
C GLN A 55 -25.83 25.12 14.09
N LEU A 56 -24.87 25.86 14.66
CA LEU A 56 -23.72 25.29 15.37
C LEU A 56 -23.86 25.37 16.91
N ASN A 57 -25.01 25.84 17.42
CA ASN A 57 -25.26 26.09 18.84
C ASN A 57 -24.17 26.98 19.49
N LEU A 58 -23.72 28.03 18.80
CA LEU A 58 -22.62 28.89 19.28
C LEU A 58 -22.99 29.75 20.50
N ASP A 59 -24.29 29.88 20.78
CA ASP A 59 -24.88 30.52 21.95
C ASP A 59 -24.69 29.69 23.24
N VAL A 60 -24.44 28.39 23.11
CA VAL A 60 -24.21 27.48 24.24
C VAL A 60 -22.72 27.48 24.63
N PRO A 61 -22.38 27.62 25.93
CA PRO A 61 -20.99 27.52 26.40
C PRO A 61 -20.32 26.19 25.97
N PRO A 62 -19.05 26.20 25.54
CA PRO A 62 -18.39 25.01 24.99
C PRO A 62 -18.48 23.73 25.83
N PRO A 63 -18.36 23.77 27.19
CA PRO A 63 -18.51 22.57 28.01
C PRO A 63 -19.89 21.90 27.86
N LEU A 64 -20.97 22.68 27.76
CA LEU A 64 -22.33 22.16 27.58
C LEU A 64 -22.59 21.75 26.12
N ARG A 65 -22.05 22.53 25.18
CA ARG A 65 -22.15 22.25 23.74
C ARG A 65 -21.53 20.92 23.35
N TYR A 66 -20.46 20.49 24.05
CA TYR A 66 -19.90 19.14 23.91
C TYR A 66 -20.93 18.04 24.16
N PHE A 67 -21.75 18.16 25.21
CA PHE A 67 -22.75 17.14 25.54
C PHE A 67 -23.91 17.10 24.54
N ILE A 68 -24.22 18.23 23.90
CA ILE A 68 -25.17 18.27 22.77
C ILE A 68 -24.60 17.47 21.60
N TRP A 69 -23.34 17.74 21.22
CA TRP A 69 -22.65 17.01 20.16
C TRP A 69 -22.51 15.52 20.47
N LEU A 70 -22.11 15.16 21.70
CA LEU A 70 -22.01 13.78 22.15
C LEU A 70 -23.38 13.09 22.14
N GLY A 71 -24.45 13.78 22.48
CA GLY A 71 -25.82 13.28 22.35
C GLY A 71 -26.16 12.89 20.91
N GLY A 72 -25.75 13.70 19.92
CA GLY A 72 -25.85 13.38 18.49
C GLY A 72 -25.04 12.13 18.10
N VAL A 73 -23.80 12.02 18.58
CA VAL A 73 -22.95 10.84 18.37
C VAL A 73 -23.60 9.58 18.93
N LEU A 74 -24.14 9.62 20.15
CA LEU A 74 -24.73 8.47 20.84
C LEU A 74 -25.99 7.92 20.14
N LYS A 75 -26.64 8.70 19.28
CA LYS A 75 -27.72 8.20 18.42
C LYS A 75 -27.24 7.12 17.42
N MET A 76 -25.93 6.92 17.25
CA MET A 76 -25.38 5.78 16.51
C MET A 76 -25.90 4.43 17.02
N PHE A 77 -26.24 4.31 18.32
CA PHE A 77 -26.81 3.08 18.89
C PHE A 77 -28.26 2.84 18.49
N VAL A 78 -28.93 3.84 17.93
CA VAL A 78 -30.30 3.79 17.40
C VAL A 78 -30.30 3.78 15.86
N GLY A 79 -29.14 3.86 15.22
CA GLY A 79 -28.97 3.83 13.77
C GLY A 79 -29.07 5.20 13.07
N ASP A 80 -29.06 6.30 13.83
CA ASP A 80 -29.19 7.67 13.30
C ASP A 80 -28.02 8.55 13.78
N ILE A 81 -26.82 8.32 13.24
CA ILE A 81 -25.62 9.04 13.68
C ILE A 81 -25.67 10.51 13.25
N ASP A 82 -25.60 11.42 14.23
CA ASP A 82 -25.60 12.86 14.00
C ASP A 82 -24.27 13.47 14.45
N LEU A 83 -23.41 13.82 13.49
CA LEU A 83 -22.12 14.48 13.74
C LEU A 83 -22.21 16.01 13.60
N GLY A 84 -23.41 16.54 13.39
CA GLY A 84 -23.66 17.95 13.15
C GLY A 84 -23.31 18.42 11.74
N PHE A 85 -23.33 19.75 11.58
CA PHE A 85 -23.00 20.44 10.35
C PHE A 85 -21.64 21.11 10.42
N ASN A 86 -20.96 21.18 9.29
CA ASN A 86 -19.71 21.92 9.13
C ASN A 86 -19.99 23.42 9.00
N ILE A 87 -18.95 24.25 9.00
CA ILE A 87 -19.06 25.72 8.88
C ILE A 87 -19.70 26.17 7.55
N LYS A 88 -19.72 25.30 6.55
CA LYS A 88 -20.35 25.52 5.24
C LYS A 88 -21.81 25.05 5.19
N GLY A 89 -22.37 24.58 6.31
CA GLY A 89 -23.73 24.08 6.42
C GLY A 89 -23.96 22.70 5.79
N GLN A 90 -22.90 21.96 5.48
CA GLN A 90 -22.95 20.61 4.95
C GLN A 90 -22.86 19.61 6.09
N GLU A 91 -23.52 18.46 5.94
CA GLU A 91 -23.51 17.40 6.93
C GLU A 91 -22.11 16.80 7.09
N VAL A 92 -21.64 16.68 8.33
CA VAL A 92 -20.29 16.18 8.64
C VAL A 92 -20.18 14.69 8.38
N ALA A 93 -21.22 13.91 8.73
CA ALA A 93 -21.23 12.46 8.55
C ALA A 93 -21.00 12.05 7.08
N ALA A 94 -21.69 12.71 6.13
CA ALA A 94 -21.54 12.44 4.70
C ALA A 94 -20.12 12.75 4.18
N GLN A 95 -19.56 13.89 4.56
CA GLN A 95 -18.22 14.30 4.13
C GLN A 95 -17.14 13.40 4.69
N VAL A 96 -17.20 13.12 5.99
CA VAL A 96 -16.21 12.29 6.66
C VAL A 96 -16.30 10.85 6.13
N GLY A 97 -17.49 10.33 5.82
CA GLY A 97 -17.65 9.02 5.19
C GLY A 97 -16.88 8.88 3.87
N ILE A 98 -16.96 9.89 3.00
CA ILE A 98 -16.19 9.92 1.74
C ILE A 98 -14.68 9.99 2.03
N GLY A 99 -14.28 10.85 2.97
CA GLY A 99 -12.89 11.03 3.37
C GLY A 99 -12.25 9.75 3.92
N ILE A 100 -12.98 8.98 4.74
CA ILE A 100 -12.52 7.71 5.32
C ILE A 100 -12.13 6.73 4.21
N GLY A 101 -12.96 6.59 3.18
CA GLY A 101 -12.67 5.67 2.08
C GLY A 101 -11.33 5.98 1.40
N GLN A 102 -11.06 7.27 1.16
CA GLN A 102 -9.82 7.73 0.54
C GLN A 102 -8.59 7.49 1.42
N THR A 103 -8.67 7.87 2.71
CA THR A 103 -7.58 7.65 3.66
C THR A 103 -7.31 6.17 3.85
N VAL A 104 -8.35 5.34 4.04
CA VAL A 104 -8.19 3.90 4.23
C VAL A 104 -7.55 3.25 3.01
N GLN A 105 -7.97 3.61 1.79
CA GLN A 105 -7.38 3.09 0.56
C GLN A 105 -5.88 3.43 0.49
N LEU A 106 -5.53 4.70 0.69
CA LEU A 106 -4.16 5.19 0.66
C LEU A 106 -3.27 4.51 1.72
N VAL A 107 -3.71 4.55 2.97
CA VAL A 107 -3.01 4.01 4.13
C VAL A 107 -2.83 2.50 3.99
N THR A 108 -3.87 1.76 3.60
CA THR A 108 -3.81 0.31 3.46
C THR A 108 -2.84 -0.08 2.35
N ALA A 109 -2.93 0.57 1.18
CA ALA A 109 -2.02 0.29 0.07
C ALA A 109 -0.56 0.54 0.45
N ALA A 110 -0.27 1.69 1.06
CA ALA A 110 1.09 2.03 1.50
C ALA A 110 1.62 1.06 2.56
N THR A 111 0.81 0.74 3.56
CA THR A 111 1.20 -0.15 4.68
C THR A 111 1.45 -1.57 4.19
N VAL A 112 0.56 -2.13 3.37
CA VAL A 112 0.74 -3.49 2.82
C VAL A 112 2.02 -3.56 2.00
N LEU A 113 2.27 -2.58 1.12
CA LEU A 113 3.49 -2.56 0.32
C LEU A 113 4.74 -2.35 1.19
N ALA A 114 4.68 -1.47 2.19
CA ALA A 114 5.79 -1.21 3.10
C ALA A 114 6.15 -2.45 3.93
N ILE A 115 5.14 -3.18 4.44
CA ILE A 115 5.32 -4.44 5.16
C ILE A 115 5.94 -5.48 4.23
N LEU A 116 5.35 -5.71 3.05
CA LEU A 116 5.82 -6.74 2.11
C LEU A 116 7.26 -6.48 1.65
N LEU A 117 7.55 -5.26 1.19
CA LEU A 117 8.88 -4.90 0.70
C LEU A 117 9.87 -4.74 1.85
N GLY A 118 9.48 -4.07 2.94
CA GLY A 118 10.31 -3.86 4.11
C GLY A 118 10.74 -5.18 4.74
N ILE A 119 9.81 -6.12 4.98
CA ILE A 119 10.14 -7.45 5.51
C ILE A 119 11.08 -8.19 4.55
N SER A 120 10.75 -8.20 3.26
CA SER A 120 11.56 -8.90 2.24
C SER A 120 13.00 -8.36 2.19
N ILE A 121 13.15 -7.04 2.20
CA ILE A 121 14.44 -6.34 2.18
C ILE A 121 15.19 -6.57 3.50
N GLY A 122 14.53 -6.44 4.65
CA GLY A 122 15.12 -6.66 5.97
C GLY A 122 15.63 -8.09 6.15
N MET A 123 14.88 -9.07 5.65
CA MET A 123 15.31 -10.47 5.69
C MET A 123 16.45 -10.74 4.71
N ALA A 124 16.37 -10.21 3.48
CA ALA A 124 17.44 -10.37 2.50
C ALA A 124 18.78 -9.78 2.99
N THR A 125 18.73 -8.62 3.65
CA THR A 125 19.92 -7.97 4.25
C THR A 125 20.44 -8.73 5.47
N ALA A 126 19.56 -9.26 6.34
CA ALA A 126 19.97 -10.11 7.47
C ALA A 126 20.68 -11.40 7.01
N LEU A 127 20.20 -12.05 5.94
CA LEU A 127 20.84 -13.25 5.39
C LEU A 127 22.21 -12.97 4.75
N ARG A 128 22.47 -11.71 4.39
CA ARG A 128 23.72 -11.26 3.77
C ARG A 128 24.39 -10.18 4.62
N GLN A 129 24.43 -10.43 5.93
CA GLN A 129 24.99 -9.51 6.90
C GLN A 129 26.41 -9.08 6.50
N TYR A 130 26.71 -7.78 6.62
CA TYR A 130 28.01 -7.18 6.28
C TYR A 130 28.38 -7.22 4.79
N SER A 131 27.43 -7.54 3.90
CA SER A 131 27.65 -7.42 2.46
C SER A 131 27.46 -5.99 1.95
N GLY A 132 27.99 -5.66 0.77
CA GLY A 132 27.71 -4.38 0.12
C GLY A 132 26.21 -4.12 -0.12
N PHE A 133 25.42 -5.19 -0.28
CA PHE A 133 23.96 -5.10 -0.33
C PHE A 133 23.35 -4.62 0.99
N ASP A 134 23.78 -5.19 2.12
CA ASP A 134 23.35 -4.79 3.47
C ASP A 134 23.66 -3.31 3.72
N TYR A 135 24.89 -2.87 3.45
CA TYR A 135 25.28 -1.47 3.60
C TYR A 135 24.48 -0.52 2.70
N SER A 136 24.30 -0.87 1.42
CA SER A 136 23.59 0.00 0.46
C SER A 136 22.12 0.17 0.81
N VAL A 137 21.43 -0.94 1.10
CA VAL A 137 20.02 -0.92 1.50
C VAL A 137 19.85 -0.18 2.82
N THR A 138 20.71 -0.44 3.79
CA THR A 138 20.66 0.20 5.10
C THR A 138 20.86 1.72 4.97
N PHE A 139 21.82 2.17 4.16
CA PHE A 139 22.03 3.58 3.87
C PHE A 139 20.80 4.24 3.24
N VAL A 140 20.22 3.63 2.20
CA VAL A 140 19.02 4.14 1.52
C VAL A 140 17.83 4.20 2.48
N ALA A 141 17.64 3.15 3.29
CA ALA A 141 16.59 3.11 4.32
C ALA A 141 16.78 4.25 5.34
N PHE A 142 17.99 4.47 5.86
CA PHE A 142 18.27 5.55 6.80
C PHE A 142 18.11 6.94 6.18
N LEU A 143 18.47 7.11 4.90
CA LEU A 143 18.26 8.35 4.17
C LEU A 143 16.77 8.69 4.14
N PHE A 144 15.91 7.79 3.67
CA PHE A 144 14.46 8.04 3.61
C PHE A 144 13.80 8.16 4.99
N PHE A 145 14.29 7.42 5.99
CA PHE A 145 13.81 7.56 7.37
C PHE A 145 14.10 8.95 7.95
N SER A 146 15.20 9.57 7.53
CA SER A 146 15.66 10.87 8.05
C SER A 146 15.05 12.05 7.29
N LEU A 147 14.40 11.81 6.15
CA LEU A 147 13.79 12.84 5.32
C LEU A 147 12.33 13.07 5.74
N PRO A 148 11.90 14.33 5.92
CA PRO A 148 10.48 14.63 6.17
C PRO A 148 9.60 14.14 5.01
N VAL A 149 8.44 13.56 5.34
CA VAL A 149 7.50 13.00 4.35
C VAL A 149 7.07 14.03 3.30
N PHE A 150 6.85 15.28 3.70
CA PHE A 150 6.48 16.34 2.76
C PHE A 150 7.59 16.60 1.75
N TRP A 151 8.86 16.51 2.15
CA TRP A 151 9.99 16.74 1.26
C TRP A 151 10.11 15.62 0.23
N VAL A 152 9.99 14.36 0.67
CA VAL A 152 9.92 13.20 -0.22
C VAL A 152 8.75 13.33 -1.20
N ALA A 153 7.58 13.72 -0.71
CA ALA A 153 6.40 13.95 -1.55
C ALA A 153 6.65 15.05 -2.61
N GLN A 154 7.32 16.15 -2.27
CA GLN A 154 7.67 17.18 -3.26
C GLN A 154 8.69 16.68 -4.29
N LEU A 155 9.69 15.88 -3.89
CA LEU A 155 10.61 15.26 -4.83
C LEU A 155 9.88 14.31 -5.79
N LEU A 156 8.96 13.49 -5.28
CA LEU A 156 8.15 12.60 -6.10
C LEU A 156 7.31 13.39 -7.11
N LYS A 157 6.70 14.51 -6.70
CA LYS A 157 5.99 15.38 -7.64
C LYS A 157 6.92 15.96 -8.70
N MET A 158 8.05 16.53 -8.31
CA MET A 158 8.96 17.22 -9.22
C MET A 158 9.61 16.27 -10.22
N TYR A 159 10.21 15.19 -9.72
CA TYR A 159 11.06 14.31 -10.53
C TYR A 159 10.32 13.09 -11.08
N VAL A 160 9.41 12.49 -10.30
CA VAL A 160 8.69 11.28 -10.74
C VAL A 160 7.42 11.61 -11.51
N ALA A 161 6.68 12.66 -11.14
CA ALA A 161 5.44 12.99 -11.84
C ALA A 161 5.68 14.00 -12.98
N ILE A 162 6.12 15.22 -12.64
CA ILE A 162 6.31 16.29 -13.62
C ILE A 162 7.45 15.93 -14.58
N GLY A 163 8.59 15.48 -14.05
CA GLY A 163 9.72 15.02 -14.84
C GLY A 163 9.36 13.88 -15.81
N PHE A 164 8.67 12.85 -15.33
CA PHE A 164 8.25 11.73 -16.17
C PHE A 164 7.17 12.11 -17.19
N ASN A 165 6.17 12.91 -16.82
CA ASN A 165 5.16 13.39 -17.76
C ASN A 165 5.79 14.23 -18.88
N ASN A 166 6.78 15.08 -18.56
CA ASN A 166 7.51 15.84 -19.58
C ASN A 166 8.33 14.91 -20.49
N PHE A 167 8.94 13.87 -19.92
CA PHE A 167 9.65 12.85 -20.68
C PHE A 167 8.71 12.04 -21.58
N LEU A 168 7.51 11.68 -21.13
CA LEU A 168 6.54 10.97 -21.97
C LEU A 168 6.04 11.79 -23.17
N ALA A 169 6.08 13.13 -23.08
CA ALA A 169 5.70 13.98 -24.21
C ALA A 169 6.71 13.90 -25.38
N ASP A 170 7.97 13.61 -25.08
CA ASP A 170 9.04 13.39 -26.05
C ASP A 170 10.07 12.41 -25.46
N PRO A 171 9.84 11.08 -25.57
CA PRO A 171 10.59 10.04 -24.86
C PRO A 171 11.97 9.78 -25.46
N VAL A 172 12.73 10.84 -25.71
CA VAL A 172 14.10 10.80 -26.24
C VAL A 172 15.09 11.01 -25.10
N LEU A 173 15.90 9.99 -24.82
CA LEU A 173 17.05 10.11 -23.93
C LEU A 173 18.34 10.20 -24.75
N ALA A 174 19.22 11.10 -24.34
CA ALA A 174 20.57 11.13 -24.91
C ALA A 174 21.28 9.79 -24.64
N PRO A 175 22.05 9.22 -25.60
CA PRO A 175 22.66 7.91 -25.44
C PRO A 175 23.53 7.77 -24.19
N TRP A 176 24.24 8.83 -23.80
CA TRP A 176 25.05 8.84 -22.58
C TRP A 176 24.20 8.72 -21.30
N VAL A 177 22.97 9.24 -21.29
CA VAL A 177 22.03 9.09 -20.15
C VAL A 177 21.61 7.63 -20.02
N VAL A 178 21.33 6.96 -21.15
CA VAL A 178 21.00 5.53 -21.17
C VAL A 178 22.15 4.70 -20.63
N VAL A 179 23.39 5.00 -21.01
CA VAL A 179 24.59 4.33 -20.50
C VAL A 179 24.75 4.54 -18.99
N ILE A 180 24.62 5.78 -18.50
CA ILE A 180 24.72 6.07 -17.06
C ILE A 180 23.60 5.36 -16.29
N ALA A 181 22.36 5.42 -16.77
CA ALA A 181 21.22 4.75 -16.13
C ALA A 181 21.43 3.23 -16.08
N ALA A 182 21.92 2.63 -17.18
CA ALA A 182 22.24 1.22 -17.25
C ALA A 182 23.34 0.82 -16.26
N VAL A 183 24.39 1.64 -16.12
CA VAL A 183 25.48 1.43 -15.15
C VAL A 183 24.95 1.49 -13.72
N VAL A 184 24.15 2.51 -13.39
CA VAL A 184 23.59 2.68 -12.04
C VAL A 184 22.64 1.53 -11.69
N LEU A 185 21.70 1.19 -12.57
CA LEU A 185 20.77 0.08 -12.36
C LEU A 185 21.48 -1.28 -12.36
N GLY A 186 22.51 -1.44 -13.20
CA GLY A 186 23.39 -2.60 -13.22
C GLY A 186 24.11 -2.79 -11.89
N PHE A 187 24.58 -1.71 -11.26
CA PHE A 187 25.19 -1.72 -9.92
C PHE A 187 24.19 -2.16 -8.85
N VAL A 188 22.96 -1.66 -8.90
CA VAL A 188 21.89 -2.07 -7.98
C VAL A 188 21.60 -3.56 -8.13
N TRP A 189 21.40 -4.05 -9.36
CA TRP A 189 21.17 -5.47 -9.63
C TRP A 189 22.33 -6.36 -9.19
N ALA A 190 23.57 -5.97 -9.49
CA ALA A 190 24.75 -6.71 -9.07
C ALA A 190 24.87 -6.80 -7.54
N SER A 191 24.49 -5.73 -6.83
CA SER A 191 24.44 -5.70 -5.37
C SER A 191 23.36 -6.64 -4.84
N ILE A 192 22.17 -6.68 -5.45
CA ILE A 192 21.11 -7.62 -5.11
C ILE A 192 21.53 -9.08 -5.37
N VAL A 193 22.24 -9.38 -6.45
CA VAL A 193 22.68 -10.76 -6.74
C VAL A 193 23.83 -11.17 -5.82
N GLY A 194 24.79 -10.27 -5.59
CA GLY A 194 25.97 -10.49 -4.76
C GLY A 194 26.97 -11.48 -5.38
N GLY A 195 27.94 -11.91 -4.57
CA GLY A 195 28.97 -12.90 -4.94
C GLY A 195 30.39 -12.44 -4.64
N ALA A 196 31.36 -13.35 -4.82
CA ALA A 196 32.79 -13.00 -4.76
C ALA A 196 33.13 -11.92 -5.80
N ALA A 197 34.17 -11.11 -5.57
CA ALA A 197 34.51 -9.95 -6.40
C ALA A 197 34.44 -10.22 -7.91
N ARG A 198 35.03 -11.32 -8.39
CA ARG A 198 34.97 -11.71 -9.82
C ARG A 198 33.54 -11.95 -10.32
N LYS A 199 32.71 -12.66 -9.55
CA LYS A 199 31.30 -12.91 -9.91
C LYS A 199 30.48 -11.63 -9.79
N TYR A 200 30.78 -10.77 -8.82
CA TYR A 200 30.12 -9.48 -8.67
C TYR A 200 30.34 -8.59 -9.89
N PHE A 201 31.59 -8.41 -10.35
CA PHE A 201 31.89 -7.61 -11.54
C PHE A 201 31.33 -8.22 -12.83
N LEU A 202 31.30 -9.56 -12.94
CA LEU A 202 30.63 -10.22 -14.05
C LEU A 202 29.11 -9.95 -14.03
N ASN A 203 28.46 -10.12 -12.88
CA ASN A 203 27.04 -9.86 -12.70
C ASN A 203 26.72 -8.38 -12.99
N PHE A 204 27.59 -7.47 -12.58
CA PHE A 204 27.49 -6.04 -12.89
C PHE A 204 27.58 -5.76 -14.38
N GLY A 205 28.57 -6.33 -15.08
CA GLY A 205 28.69 -6.17 -16.54
C GLY A 205 27.46 -6.72 -17.27
N VAL A 206 27.02 -7.93 -16.91
CA VAL A 206 25.82 -8.55 -17.49
C VAL A 206 24.56 -7.73 -17.18
N ALA A 207 24.36 -7.32 -15.93
CA ALA A 207 23.19 -6.53 -15.54
C ALA A 207 23.17 -5.16 -16.25
N THR A 208 24.32 -4.50 -16.36
CA THR A 208 24.45 -3.23 -17.08
C THR A 208 24.08 -3.40 -18.55
N LEU A 209 24.59 -4.45 -19.21
CA LEU A 209 24.25 -4.74 -20.61
C LEU A 209 22.77 -5.05 -20.79
N VAL A 210 22.19 -5.89 -19.92
CA VAL A 210 20.78 -6.26 -19.98
C VAL A 210 19.88 -5.06 -19.74
N VAL A 211 20.18 -4.23 -18.73
CA VAL A 211 19.42 -3.01 -18.47
C VAL A 211 19.57 -2.01 -19.61
N GLY A 212 20.78 -1.81 -20.13
CA GLY A 212 21.03 -0.92 -21.26
C GLY A 212 20.30 -1.35 -22.52
N ALA A 213 20.34 -2.65 -22.85
CA ALA A 213 19.59 -3.22 -23.96
C ALA A 213 18.07 -3.09 -23.76
N GLY A 214 17.58 -3.29 -22.53
CA GLY A 214 16.17 -3.12 -22.18
C GLY A 214 15.71 -1.67 -22.31
N LEU A 215 16.48 -0.70 -21.79
CA LEU A 215 16.20 0.72 -21.94
C LEU A 215 16.22 1.13 -23.42
N PHE A 216 17.23 0.70 -24.16
CA PHE A 216 17.31 0.95 -25.60
C PHE A 216 16.11 0.37 -26.34
N PHE A 217 15.70 -0.87 -26.02
CA PHE A 217 14.52 -1.51 -26.60
C PHE A 217 13.25 -0.70 -26.31
N VAL A 218 13.03 -0.30 -25.05
CA VAL A 218 11.85 0.48 -24.64
C VAL A 218 11.77 1.81 -25.40
N LEU A 219 12.90 2.52 -25.53
CA LEU A 219 12.97 3.81 -26.23
C LEU A 219 12.81 3.63 -27.75
N TYR A 220 13.50 2.65 -28.35
CA TYR A 220 13.49 2.43 -29.80
C TYR A 220 12.14 1.94 -30.31
N THR A 221 11.44 1.11 -29.53
CA THR A 221 10.13 0.55 -29.93
C THR A 221 8.95 1.46 -29.64
N GLY A 222 9.16 2.60 -28.96
CA GLY A 222 8.05 3.44 -28.50
C GLY A 222 7.17 2.75 -27.46
N TRP A 223 7.73 1.79 -26.71
CA TRP A 223 6.94 0.99 -25.76
C TRP A 223 6.30 1.83 -24.65
N LEU A 224 6.87 3.00 -24.32
CA LEU A 224 6.30 3.93 -23.34
C LEU A 224 5.00 4.58 -23.83
N ASP A 225 4.83 4.73 -25.14
CA ASP A 225 3.63 5.32 -25.74
C ASP A 225 2.51 4.27 -25.83
N THR A 226 2.85 3.04 -26.21
CA THR A 226 1.91 1.92 -26.32
C THR A 226 2.40 0.68 -25.56
N PRO A 227 2.37 0.72 -24.21
CA PRO A 227 2.90 -0.36 -23.39
C PRO A 227 2.05 -1.62 -23.54
N GLN A 228 2.70 -2.75 -23.77
CA GLN A 228 2.10 -4.07 -23.77
C GLN A 228 3.15 -5.14 -23.45
N LEU A 229 2.77 -6.18 -22.73
CA LEU A 229 3.57 -7.39 -22.53
C LEU A 229 3.39 -8.35 -23.72
N GLY A 230 2.15 -8.47 -24.19
CA GLY A 230 1.75 -9.44 -25.20
C GLY A 230 2.02 -10.90 -24.76
N ILE A 231 1.88 -11.82 -25.71
CA ILE A 231 2.01 -13.27 -25.44
C ILE A 231 3.42 -13.62 -24.96
N LEU A 232 4.46 -13.06 -25.60
CA LEU A 232 5.85 -13.33 -25.25
C LEU A 232 6.21 -12.80 -23.86
N GLY A 233 5.78 -11.58 -23.52
CA GLY A 233 6.01 -11.02 -22.19
C GLY A 233 5.30 -11.83 -21.10
N ILE A 234 4.05 -12.22 -21.33
CA ILE A 234 3.28 -13.05 -20.39
C ILE A 234 3.92 -14.44 -20.24
N LEU A 235 4.38 -15.05 -21.33
CA LEU A 235 5.06 -16.35 -21.26
C LEU A 235 6.37 -16.26 -20.48
N LEU A 236 7.24 -15.29 -20.79
CA LEU A 236 8.54 -15.14 -20.15
C LEU A 236 8.40 -14.83 -18.66
N ILE A 237 7.58 -13.84 -18.31
CA ILE A 237 7.37 -13.44 -16.91
C ILE A 237 6.59 -14.54 -16.16
N GLY A 238 5.61 -15.16 -16.81
CA GLY A 238 4.83 -16.26 -16.24
C GLY A 238 5.69 -17.49 -15.93
N VAL A 239 6.61 -17.87 -16.83
CA VAL A 239 7.56 -18.97 -16.60
C VAL A 239 8.54 -18.62 -15.47
N ALA A 240 9.08 -17.40 -15.45
CA ALA A 240 9.93 -16.94 -14.36
C ALA A 240 9.20 -16.97 -13.01
N ALA A 241 7.95 -16.50 -12.98
CA ALA A 241 7.09 -16.56 -11.80
C ALA A 241 6.80 -18.01 -11.38
N ALA A 242 6.52 -18.91 -12.32
CA ALA A 242 6.33 -20.33 -12.03
C ALA A 242 7.56 -20.93 -11.33
N PHE A 243 8.76 -20.66 -11.85
CA PHE A 243 10.00 -21.10 -11.20
C PHE A 243 10.18 -20.50 -9.80
N ALA A 244 9.85 -19.22 -9.61
CA ALA A 244 9.89 -18.58 -8.29
C ALA A 244 8.90 -19.22 -7.31
N VAL A 245 7.68 -19.50 -7.75
CA VAL A 245 6.64 -20.15 -6.95
C VAL A 245 7.07 -21.57 -6.56
N VAL A 246 7.59 -22.35 -7.50
CA VAL A 246 8.15 -23.69 -7.21
C VAL A 246 9.31 -23.57 -6.23
N PHE A 247 10.22 -22.61 -6.44
CA PHE A 247 11.36 -22.38 -5.57
C PHE A 247 10.94 -22.06 -4.14
N VAL A 248 9.82 -21.36 -3.91
CA VAL A 248 9.36 -21.06 -2.55
C VAL A 248 8.59 -22.25 -1.95
N THR A 249 7.75 -22.92 -2.72
CA THR A 249 6.79 -23.91 -2.22
C THR A 249 7.38 -25.31 -2.03
N ALA A 250 7.84 -25.95 -3.09
CA ALA A 250 8.27 -27.36 -3.10
C ALA A 250 9.78 -27.53 -3.30
N GLY A 251 10.45 -26.51 -3.86
CA GLY A 251 11.83 -26.62 -4.33
C GLY A 251 11.97 -27.33 -5.67
N PHE A 252 13.12 -27.12 -6.31
CA PHE A 252 13.39 -27.65 -7.65
C PHE A 252 13.61 -29.17 -7.71
N SER A 253 13.72 -29.85 -6.57
CA SER A 253 13.82 -31.31 -6.52
C SER A 253 12.54 -32.00 -6.98
N ASN A 254 11.37 -31.37 -6.80
CA ASN A 254 10.09 -31.95 -7.19
C ASN A 254 9.72 -31.57 -8.63
N ARG A 255 10.00 -32.47 -9.57
CA ARG A 255 9.67 -32.32 -11.00
C ARG A 255 8.17 -32.24 -11.29
N LYS A 256 7.34 -32.94 -10.51
CA LYS A 256 5.87 -32.95 -10.70
C LYS A 256 5.28 -31.55 -10.49
N VAL A 257 5.73 -30.86 -9.44
CA VAL A 257 5.29 -29.49 -9.11
C VAL A 257 5.79 -28.48 -10.15
N ILE A 258 7.01 -28.67 -10.69
CA ILE A 258 7.53 -27.86 -11.80
C ILE A 258 6.61 -27.95 -13.02
N TYR A 259 6.23 -29.17 -13.43
CA TYR A 259 5.36 -29.35 -14.60
C TYR A 259 4.01 -28.68 -14.41
N THR A 260 3.37 -28.84 -13.25
CA THR A 260 2.12 -28.14 -12.94
C THR A 260 2.27 -26.62 -13.08
N ALA A 261 3.28 -26.02 -12.45
CA ALA A 261 3.47 -24.57 -12.51
C ALA A 261 3.77 -24.08 -13.93
N LEU A 262 4.64 -24.77 -14.67
CA LEU A 262 4.95 -24.42 -16.06
C LEU A 262 3.74 -24.57 -16.99
N THR A 263 2.94 -25.64 -16.84
CA THR A 263 1.71 -25.80 -17.61
C THR A 263 0.76 -24.62 -17.39
N VAL A 264 0.62 -24.16 -16.15
CA VAL A 264 -0.23 -23.00 -15.83
C VAL A 264 0.31 -21.72 -16.46
N ALA A 265 1.62 -21.47 -16.38
CA ALA A 265 2.24 -20.29 -17.01
C ALA A 265 2.06 -20.29 -18.55
N VAL A 266 2.30 -21.43 -19.18
CA VAL A 266 2.10 -21.62 -20.63
C VAL A 266 0.63 -21.46 -21.02
N ALA A 267 -0.29 -21.99 -20.22
CA ALA A 267 -1.71 -21.82 -20.44
C ALA A 267 -2.12 -20.34 -20.35
N GLY A 268 -1.54 -19.56 -19.43
CA GLY A 268 -1.77 -18.12 -19.35
C GLY A 268 -1.39 -17.39 -20.63
N ALA A 269 -0.25 -17.73 -21.23
CA ALA A 269 0.17 -17.18 -22.51
C ALA A 269 -0.72 -17.64 -23.68
N ALA A 270 -1.10 -18.92 -23.71
CA ALA A 270 -1.98 -19.48 -24.75
C ALA A 270 -3.39 -18.87 -24.72
N LEU A 271 -3.91 -18.58 -23.51
CA LEU A 271 -5.23 -18.00 -23.31
C LEU A 271 -5.27 -16.48 -23.47
N TRP A 272 -4.14 -15.84 -23.80
CA TRP A 272 -4.09 -14.40 -24.00
C TRP A 272 -5.10 -13.91 -25.04
N PHE A 273 -5.19 -14.56 -26.22
CA PHE A 273 -6.17 -14.20 -27.25
C PHE A 273 -7.63 -14.40 -26.78
N PRO A 274 -8.03 -15.58 -26.28
CA PRO A 274 -9.37 -15.79 -25.73
C PRO A 274 -9.76 -14.78 -24.64
N PHE A 275 -8.84 -14.43 -23.73
CA PHE A 275 -9.13 -13.45 -22.69
C PHE A 275 -9.25 -12.02 -23.24
N ASN A 276 -8.45 -11.63 -24.24
CA ASN A 276 -8.65 -10.34 -24.89
C ASN A 276 -10.02 -10.23 -25.58
N TYR A 277 -10.51 -11.33 -26.17
CA TYR A 277 -11.88 -11.40 -26.67
C TYR A 277 -12.90 -11.26 -25.53
N LEU A 278 -12.74 -11.99 -24.43
CA LEU A 278 -13.59 -11.86 -23.24
C LEU A 278 -13.65 -10.40 -22.74
N PHE A 279 -12.51 -9.72 -22.64
CA PHE A 279 -12.43 -8.34 -22.15
C PHE A 279 -13.15 -7.33 -23.05
N PHE A 280 -13.25 -7.63 -24.36
CA PHE A 280 -14.01 -6.81 -25.29
C PHE A 280 -15.51 -6.90 -25.04
N TYR A 281 -16.06 -8.11 -24.82
CA TYR A 281 -17.50 -8.30 -24.58
C TYR A 281 -17.92 -8.05 -23.13
N VAL A 282 -17.01 -8.20 -22.18
CA VAL A 282 -17.28 -8.03 -20.74
C VAL A 282 -16.28 -7.03 -20.14
N PRO A 283 -16.37 -5.73 -20.47
CA PRO A 283 -15.40 -4.70 -20.04
C PRO A 283 -15.66 -4.20 -18.61
N ASN A 284 -15.91 -5.12 -17.67
CA ASN A 284 -16.17 -4.82 -16.27
C ASN A 284 -15.37 -5.75 -15.33
N TYR A 285 -15.47 -5.52 -14.02
CA TYR A 285 -14.74 -6.30 -13.00
C TYR A 285 -15.12 -7.80 -12.98
N LEU A 286 -16.24 -8.22 -13.59
CA LEU A 286 -16.61 -9.64 -13.69
C LEU A 286 -15.60 -10.42 -14.55
N SER A 287 -15.07 -9.80 -15.61
CA SER A 287 -14.06 -10.45 -16.45
C SER A 287 -12.80 -10.82 -15.69
N TRP A 288 -12.47 -10.07 -14.62
CA TRP A 288 -11.32 -10.36 -13.77
C TRP A 288 -11.55 -11.66 -13.01
N LEU A 289 -12.73 -11.81 -12.40
CA LEU A 289 -13.13 -13.03 -11.69
C LEU A 289 -13.16 -14.24 -12.62
N ILE A 290 -13.62 -14.08 -13.86
CA ILE A 290 -13.62 -15.15 -14.87
C ILE A 290 -12.18 -15.59 -15.18
N VAL A 291 -11.26 -14.66 -15.40
CA VAL A 291 -9.83 -14.98 -15.66
C VAL A 291 -9.22 -15.75 -14.49
N PHE A 292 -9.45 -15.31 -13.25
CA PHE A 292 -8.97 -16.04 -12.06
C PHE A 292 -9.59 -17.43 -11.97
N ALA A 293 -10.91 -17.56 -12.15
CA ALA A 293 -11.60 -18.84 -12.05
C ALA A 293 -11.11 -19.85 -13.11
N VAL A 294 -10.95 -19.41 -14.36
CA VAL A 294 -10.45 -20.25 -15.46
C VAL A 294 -9.01 -20.69 -15.17
N MET A 295 -8.13 -19.77 -14.80
CA MET A 295 -6.73 -20.09 -14.52
C MET A 295 -6.56 -21.01 -13.30
N ILE A 296 -7.36 -20.81 -12.24
CA ILE A 296 -7.39 -21.69 -11.06
C ILE A 296 -7.91 -23.08 -11.44
N GLY A 297 -8.95 -23.16 -12.28
CA GLY A 297 -9.44 -24.43 -12.81
C GLY A 297 -8.36 -25.21 -13.57
N ILE A 298 -7.58 -24.52 -14.40
CA ILE A 298 -6.43 -25.09 -15.12
C ILE A 298 -5.35 -25.56 -14.15
N ALA A 299 -5.06 -24.78 -13.11
CA ALA A 299 -4.10 -25.17 -12.07
C ALA A 299 -4.52 -26.44 -11.34
N ILE A 300 -5.79 -26.56 -10.96
CA ILE A 300 -6.33 -27.75 -10.29
C ILE A 300 -6.27 -28.95 -11.24
N GLY A 301 -6.65 -28.78 -12.51
CA GLY A 301 -6.57 -29.83 -13.53
C GLY A 301 -5.13 -30.30 -13.77
N ALA A 302 -4.20 -29.38 -13.97
CA ALA A 302 -2.77 -29.68 -14.13
C ALA A 302 -2.19 -30.37 -12.88
N ALA A 303 -2.62 -29.96 -11.68
CA ALA A 303 -2.20 -30.61 -10.45
C ALA A 303 -2.77 -32.03 -10.30
N TYR A 304 -3.99 -32.28 -10.79
CA TYR A 304 -4.56 -33.62 -10.80
C TYR A 304 -3.82 -34.56 -11.77
N ILE A 305 -3.41 -34.04 -12.94
CA ILE A 305 -2.68 -34.78 -13.97
C ILE A 305 -1.24 -35.09 -13.52
N PHE A 306 -0.50 -34.09 -13.03
CA PHE A 306 0.93 -34.22 -12.75
C PHE A 306 1.27 -34.50 -11.28
N GLY A 307 0.40 -34.13 -10.33
CA GLY A 307 0.73 -34.05 -8.90
C GLY A 307 1.05 -35.38 -8.20
N GLY A 308 0.55 -36.52 -8.71
CA GLY A 308 0.87 -37.85 -8.18
C GLY A 308 0.57 -38.00 -6.68
N ASP A 309 1.60 -38.26 -5.87
CA ASP A 309 1.53 -38.40 -4.40
C ASP A 309 1.65 -37.05 -3.66
N GLU A 310 2.13 -36.01 -4.34
CA GLU A 310 2.31 -34.66 -3.78
C GLU A 310 1.23 -33.67 -4.24
N ARG A 311 -0.01 -34.15 -4.43
CA ARG A 311 -1.13 -33.34 -4.96
C ARG A 311 -1.36 -32.05 -4.19
N ALA A 312 -1.32 -32.09 -2.87
CA ALA A 312 -1.53 -30.89 -2.06
C ALA A 312 -0.44 -29.83 -2.29
N SER A 313 0.81 -30.23 -2.56
CA SER A 313 1.91 -29.32 -2.89
C SER A 313 1.74 -28.75 -4.30
N SER A 314 1.42 -29.63 -5.26
CA SER A 314 1.19 -29.28 -6.67
C SER A 314 -0.01 -28.34 -6.85
N VAL A 315 -1.14 -28.58 -6.19
CA VAL A 315 -2.32 -27.70 -6.21
C VAL A 315 -1.98 -26.31 -5.68
N ARG A 316 -1.27 -26.21 -4.55
CA ARG A 316 -0.89 -24.90 -3.98
C ARG A 316 0.02 -24.12 -4.91
N ALA A 317 1.07 -24.75 -5.44
CA ALA A 317 1.98 -24.11 -6.38
C ALA A 317 1.27 -23.72 -7.70
N GLY A 318 0.39 -24.59 -8.21
CA GLY A 318 -0.42 -24.33 -9.39
C GLY A 318 -1.34 -23.13 -9.19
N ILE A 319 -2.08 -23.06 -8.10
CA ILE A 319 -3.01 -21.95 -7.79
C ILE A 319 -2.25 -20.63 -7.68
N ILE A 320 -1.12 -20.60 -6.97
CA ILE A 320 -0.31 -19.37 -6.86
C ILE A 320 0.19 -18.94 -8.25
N THR A 321 0.66 -19.89 -9.07
CA THR A 321 1.11 -19.60 -10.44
C THR A 321 -0.03 -19.10 -11.33
N ALA A 322 -1.24 -19.64 -11.16
CA ALA A 322 -2.44 -19.20 -11.86
C ALA A 322 -2.82 -17.78 -11.49
N VAL A 323 -2.83 -17.45 -10.20
CA VAL A 323 -3.11 -16.09 -9.71
C VAL A 323 -2.10 -15.10 -10.28
N VAL A 324 -0.81 -15.40 -10.24
CA VAL A 324 0.22 -14.53 -10.82
C VAL A 324 0.03 -14.37 -12.33
N SER A 325 -0.23 -15.45 -13.04
CA SER A 325 -0.46 -15.41 -14.49
C SER A 325 -1.72 -14.61 -14.86
N SER A 326 -2.80 -14.76 -14.09
CA SER A 326 -4.03 -13.93 -14.23
C SER A 326 -3.74 -12.45 -14.03
N ILE A 327 -2.95 -12.10 -13.00
CA ILE A 327 -2.54 -10.70 -12.76
C ILE A 327 -1.75 -10.17 -13.96
N LEU A 328 -0.80 -10.94 -14.51
CA LEU A 328 -0.03 -10.50 -15.68
C LEU A 328 -0.93 -10.22 -16.90
N ILE A 329 -1.93 -11.08 -17.14
CA ILE A 329 -2.90 -10.90 -18.24
C ILE A 329 -3.75 -9.63 -18.02
N LEU A 330 -4.22 -9.40 -16.79
CA LEU A 330 -5.01 -8.21 -16.45
C LEU A 330 -4.18 -6.93 -16.54
N VAL A 331 -2.92 -6.97 -16.07
CA VAL A 331 -1.97 -5.85 -16.17
C VAL A 331 -1.67 -5.54 -17.63
N ASP A 332 -1.42 -6.56 -18.47
CA ASP A 332 -1.26 -6.37 -19.91
C ASP A 332 -2.49 -5.69 -20.53
N ARG A 333 -3.70 -6.14 -20.17
CA ARG A 333 -4.93 -5.50 -20.65
C ARG A 333 -5.06 -4.05 -20.22
N ILE A 334 -4.71 -3.72 -18.97
CA ILE A 334 -4.69 -2.35 -18.45
C ILE A 334 -3.67 -1.50 -19.24
N MET A 335 -2.48 -2.02 -19.50
CA MET A 335 -1.43 -1.34 -20.26
C MET A 335 -1.87 -1.01 -21.69
N GLN A 336 -2.64 -1.89 -22.35
CA GLN A 336 -3.17 -1.62 -23.69
C GLN A 336 -4.08 -0.36 -23.76
N TYR A 337 -4.71 0.05 -22.66
CA TYR A 337 -5.52 1.27 -22.58
C TYR A 337 -4.72 2.52 -22.18
N TRP A 338 -3.40 2.40 -22.01
CA TRP A 338 -2.53 3.52 -21.68
C TRP A 338 -2.61 4.68 -22.68
N PRO A 339 -2.56 4.47 -24.02
CA PRO A 339 -2.62 5.58 -24.97
C PRO A 339 -3.92 6.39 -24.86
N ASP A 340 -5.05 5.69 -24.69
CA ASP A 340 -6.37 6.30 -24.49
C ASP A 340 -6.37 7.15 -23.22
N TYR A 341 -5.82 6.62 -22.12
CA TYR A 341 -5.72 7.33 -20.85
C TYR A 341 -4.81 8.57 -20.92
N VAL A 342 -3.67 8.47 -21.59
CA VAL A 342 -2.76 9.62 -21.84
C VAL A 342 -3.48 10.71 -22.62
N SER A 343 -4.29 10.35 -23.62
CA SER A 343 -5.06 11.32 -24.40
C SER A 343 -6.13 12.03 -23.54
N LEU A 344 -6.84 11.28 -22.69
CA LEU A 344 -7.89 11.80 -21.80
C LEU A 344 -7.32 12.70 -20.69
N THR A 345 -6.07 12.47 -20.29
CA THR A 345 -5.34 13.28 -19.30
C THR A 345 -4.53 14.42 -19.93
N LYS A 346 -4.72 14.71 -21.23
CA LYS A 346 -4.03 15.77 -21.97
C LYS A 346 -2.49 15.62 -21.93
N GLY A 347 -1.99 14.39 -22.03
CA GLY A 347 -0.56 14.10 -22.05
C GLY A 347 0.11 14.11 -20.67
N ARG A 348 -0.67 14.07 -19.59
CA ARG A 348 -0.14 14.08 -18.20
C ARG A 348 -0.73 12.95 -17.36
N PRO A 349 -0.37 11.69 -17.66
CA PRO A 349 -0.99 10.53 -17.03
C PRO A 349 -0.63 10.37 -15.55
N ILE A 350 0.56 10.82 -15.11
CA ILE A 350 0.95 10.72 -13.69
C ILE A 350 0.39 11.93 -12.93
N ALA A 351 -0.60 11.68 -12.09
CA ALA A 351 -1.27 12.73 -11.34
C ALA A 351 -0.42 13.29 -10.21
N THR A 352 -0.46 14.61 -10.03
CA THR A 352 0.22 15.32 -8.92
C THR A 352 -0.75 15.78 -7.84
N ILE A 353 -2.06 15.74 -8.13
CA ILE A 353 -3.09 16.22 -7.22
C ILE A 353 -4.40 15.43 -7.37
N GLY A 354 -5.12 15.27 -6.26
CA GLY A 354 -6.44 14.65 -6.21
C GLY A 354 -6.39 13.12 -6.24
N ALA A 355 -7.53 12.50 -5.97
CA ALA A 355 -7.68 11.03 -5.94
C ALA A 355 -8.18 10.44 -7.27
N SER A 356 -8.69 11.28 -8.17
CA SER A 356 -9.11 10.89 -9.51
C SER A 356 -9.14 12.11 -10.43
N THR A 357 -9.16 11.85 -11.74
CA THR A 357 -9.36 12.88 -12.75
C THR A 357 -10.84 13.31 -12.78
N PRO A 358 -11.16 14.60 -12.55
CA PRO A 358 -12.54 15.07 -12.53
C PRO A 358 -13.25 14.83 -13.87
N ASN A 359 -14.48 14.33 -13.80
CA ASN A 359 -15.33 14.04 -14.98
C ASN A 359 -14.72 13.04 -15.98
N LEU A 360 -13.73 12.24 -15.57
CA LEU A 360 -13.21 11.16 -16.39
C LEU A 360 -14.29 10.10 -16.59
N LYS A 361 -14.71 9.91 -17.85
CA LYS A 361 -15.58 8.82 -18.27
C LYS A 361 -14.75 7.84 -19.08
N GLY A 362 -14.91 6.55 -18.80
CA GLY A 362 -14.15 5.52 -19.49
C GLY A 362 -14.54 4.11 -19.04
N SER A 363 -13.98 3.13 -19.73
CA SER A 363 -14.08 1.71 -19.35
C SER A 363 -13.46 1.48 -17.96
N VAL A 364 -13.72 0.31 -17.38
CA VAL A 364 -13.09 -0.10 -16.11
C VAL A 364 -11.56 -0.04 -16.18
N TRP A 365 -10.98 -0.30 -17.36
CA TRP A 365 -9.53 -0.25 -17.58
C TRP A 365 -8.97 1.17 -17.44
N ILE A 366 -9.64 2.17 -18.03
CA ILE A 366 -9.27 3.59 -17.91
C ILE A 366 -9.44 4.07 -16.47
N GLN A 367 -10.53 3.69 -15.80
CA GLN A 367 -10.76 4.04 -14.39
C GLN A 367 -9.70 3.42 -13.47
N THR A 368 -9.28 2.18 -13.76
CA THR A 368 -8.23 1.51 -13.00
C THR A 368 -6.88 2.18 -13.20
N LEU A 369 -6.54 2.59 -14.44
CA LEU A 369 -5.34 3.39 -14.73
C LEU A 369 -5.36 4.69 -13.93
N ASP A 370 -6.47 5.42 -13.97
CA ASP A 370 -6.62 6.69 -13.24
C ASP A 370 -6.42 6.52 -11.73
N GLN A 371 -7.11 5.56 -11.13
CA GLN A 371 -6.93 5.29 -9.69
C GLN A 371 -5.48 4.91 -9.36
N PHE A 372 -4.83 4.10 -10.21
CA PHE A 372 -3.44 3.70 -10.00
C PHE A 372 -2.47 4.88 -10.09
N THR A 373 -2.58 5.73 -11.11
CA THR A 373 -1.68 6.88 -11.28
C THR A 373 -1.87 7.93 -10.19
N HIS A 374 -3.10 8.11 -9.70
CA HIS A 374 -3.40 8.99 -8.57
C HIS A 374 -2.88 8.43 -7.23
N LEU A 375 -2.91 7.11 -7.03
CA LEU A 375 -2.38 6.46 -5.83
C LEU A 375 -0.85 6.37 -5.81
N LEU A 376 -0.20 6.31 -6.97
CA LEU A 376 1.22 5.98 -7.10
C LEU A 376 2.12 6.83 -6.19
N LEU A 377 2.06 8.17 -6.30
CA LEU A 377 2.97 9.04 -5.56
C LEU A 377 2.65 9.12 -4.05
N PRO A 378 1.39 9.31 -3.63
CA PRO A 378 1.03 9.27 -2.21
C PRO A 378 1.41 7.95 -1.55
N THR A 379 1.16 6.82 -2.22
CA THR A 379 1.52 5.49 -1.71
C THR A 379 3.03 5.34 -1.61
N LEU A 380 3.81 5.76 -2.62
CA LEU A 380 5.27 5.75 -2.56
C LEU A 380 5.82 6.62 -1.43
N ALA A 381 5.26 7.81 -1.20
CA ALA A 381 5.70 8.72 -0.14
C ALA A 381 5.55 8.09 1.25
N LEU A 382 4.38 7.52 1.55
CA LEU A 382 4.12 6.82 2.81
C LEU A 382 4.91 5.51 2.90
N MET A 383 4.96 4.73 1.82
CA MET A 383 5.66 3.46 1.78
C MET A 383 7.16 3.62 2.05
N LEU A 384 7.83 4.59 1.41
CA LEU A 384 9.28 4.80 1.59
C LEU A 384 9.65 5.14 3.04
N LEU A 385 8.79 5.89 3.73
CA LEU A 385 8.97 6.22 5.14
C LEU A 385 8.87 4.96 6.02
N SER A 386 7.80 4.17 5.83
CA SER A 386 7.56 2.94 6.60
C SER A 386 8.53 1.80 6.24
N LEU A 387 8.98 1.70 5.00
CA LEU A 387 9.86 0.64 4.50
C LEU A 387 11.19 0.59 5.27
N ALA A 388 11.72 1.75 5.65
CA ALA A 388 12.95 1.83 6.44
C ALA A 388 12.77 1.24 7.85
N ALA A 389 11.63 1.51 8.49
CA ALA A 389 11.30 0.93 9.78
C ALA A 389 11.12 -0.59 9.67
N TRP A 390 10.30 -1.05 8.72
CA TRP A 390 10.03 -2.48 8.50
C TRP A 390 11.28 -3.28 8.20
N SER A 391 12.14 -2.80 7.28
CA SER A 391 13.39 -3.47 6.97
C SER A 391 14.32 -3.60 8.17
N ARG A 392 14.45 -2.56 8.99
CA ARG A 392 15.26 -2.59 10.22
C ARG A 392 14.73 -3.59 11.25
N TYR A 393 13.43 -3.57 11.53
CA TYR A 393 12.83 -4.47 12.52
C TYR A 393 12.88 -5.93 12.06
N SER A 394 12.58 -6.19 10.78
CA SER A 394 12.67 -7.54 10.21
C SER A 394 14.11 -8.07 10.19
N ARG A 395 15.09 -7.21 9.88
CA ARG A 395 16.51 -7.57 9.93
C ARG A 395 16.92 -7.95 11.36
N ALA A 396 16.58 -7.10 12.34
CA ALA A 396 16.93 -7.34 13.74
C ALA A 396 16.32 -8.63 14.27
N SER A 397 15.02 -8.84 14.03
CA SER A 397 14.32 -10.05 14.48
C SER A 397 14.86 -11.33 13.83
N LEU A 398 15.18 -11.30 12.53
CA LEU A 398 15.76 -12.46 11.86
C LEU A 398 17.16 -12.79 12.41
N LEU A 399 18.01 -11.78 12.64
CA LEU A 399 19.34 -12.00 13.22
C LEU A 399 19.27 -12.57 14.64
N GLU A 400 18.33 -12.09 15.46
CA GLU A 400 18.10 -12.64 16.80
C GLU A 400 17.68 -14.11 16.73
N VAL A 401 16.69 -14.42 15.89
CA VAL A 401 16.18 -15.77 15.71
C VAL A 401 17.24 -16.73 15.15
N MET A 402 18.06 -16.28 14.21
CA MET A 402 19.13 -17.09 13.61
C MET A 402 20.20 -17.51 14.61
N ASN A 403 20.30 -16.83 15.76
CA ASN A 403 21.21 -17.15 16.86
C ASN A 403 20.63 -18.10 17.92
N GLN A 404 19.36 -18.48 17.80
CA GLN A 404 18.67 -19.37 18.75
C GLN A 404 19.13 -20.83 18.64
N ASP A 405 19.13 -21.56 19.76
CA ASP A 405 19.63 -22.95 19.83
C ASP A 405 18.83 -23.94 18.97
N TYR A 406 17.53 -23.72 18.78
CA TYR A 406 16.72 -24.58 17.91
C TYR A 406 17.11 -24.43 16.43
N VAL A 407 17.60 -23.26 16.01
CA VAL A 407 18.11 -23.03 14.64
C VAL A 407 19.45 -23.74 14.46
N ARG A 408 20.33 -23.66 15.46
CA ARG A 408 21.59 -24.41 15.49
C ARG A 408 21.35 -25.92 15.43
N THR A 409 20.38 -26.40 16.21
CA THR A 409 19.95 -27.82 16.20
C THR A 409 19.41 -28.23 14.83
N ALA A 410 18.61 -27.38 14.18
CA ALA A 410 18.10 -27.64 12.84
C ALA A 410 19.23 -27.78 11.80
N ARG A 411 20.26 -26.93 11.86
CA ARG A 411 21.47 -27.06 11.03
C ARG A 411 22.26 -28.33 11.36
N ALA A 412 22.44 -28.64 12.64
CA ALA A 412 23.16 -29.83 13.10
C ALA A 412 22.49 -31.14 12.64
N LYS A 413 21.16 -31.14 12.48
CA LYS A 413 20.40 -32.26 11.89
C LYS A 413 20.57 -32.41 10.36
N GLY A 414 21.39 -31.56 9.72
CA GLY A 414 21.66 -31.62 8.28
C GLY A 414 20.55 -31.06 7.39
N LEU A 415 19.62 -30.28 7.95
CA LEU A 415 18.59 -29.61 7.14
C LEU A 415 19.25 -28.56 6.23
N SER A 416 18.72 -28.44 5.01
CA SER A 416 19.20 -27.44 4.05
C SER A 416 18.98 -26.02 4.59
N GLU A 417 19.92 -25.10 4.29
CA GLU A 417 19.86 -23.73 4.81
C GLU A 417 18.54 -23.02 4.43
N ARG A 418 17.99 -23.33 3.24
CA ARG A 418 16.65 -22.86 2.84
C ARG A 418 15.55 -23.31 3.81
N THR A 419 15.57 -24.57 4.23
CA THR A 419 14.58 -25.11 5.18
C THR A 419 14.77 -24.48 6.54
N VAL A 420 16.01 -24.34 7.00
CA VAL A 420 16.36 -23.66 8.26
C VAL A 420 15.83 -22.23 8.26
N ILE A 421 16.09 -21.46 7.20
CA ILE A 421 15.64 -20.07 7.07
C ILE A 421 14.12 -20.01 6.96
N MET A 422 13.52 -20.60 5.94
CA MET A 422 12.10 -20.39 5.62
C MET A 422 11.16 -21.03 6.65
N ARG A 423 11.52 -22.20 7.19
CA ARG A 423 10.63 -22.98 8.07
C ARG A 423 10.89 -22.72 9.54
N HIS A 424 12.15 -22.54 9.94
CA HIS A 424 12.52 -22.44 11.36
C HIS A 424 12.84 -21.01 11.78
N ALA A 425 13.49 -20.20 10.96
CA ALA A 425 13.86 -18.83 11.34
C ALA A 425 12.78 -17.80 10.99
N PHE A 426 12.40 -17.72 9.71
CA PHE A 426 11.45 -16.73 9.18
C PHE A 426 10.13 -16.72 9.96
N ARG A 427 9.53 -17.90 10.17
CA ARG A 427 8.24 -18.01 10.84
C ARG A 427 8.28 -17.48 12.28
N ASN A 428 9.38 -17.70 12.97
CA ASN A 428 9.55 -17.23 14.35
C ASN A 428 9.94 -15.75 14.40
N ALA A 429 10.69 -15.26 13.41
CA ALA A 429 10.99 -13.83 13.27
C ALA A 429 9.74 -12.98 12.96
N MET A 430 8.69 -13.58 12.40
CA MET A 430 7.42 -12.89 12.15
C MET A 430 6.59 -12.63 13.42
N ILE A 431 6.85 -13.32 14.53
CA ILE A 431 6.05 -13.18 15.76
C ILE A 431 6.17 -11.76 16.32
N PRO A 432 7.37 -11.19 16.56
CA PRO A 432 7.51 -9.80 17.03
C PRO A 432 7.15 -8.77 15.96
N ILE A 433 7.28 -9.10 14.67
CA ILE A 433 6.91 -8.19 13.58
C ILE A 433 5.39 -8.00 13.53
N THR A 434 4.62 -9.05 13.81
CA THR A 434 3.17 -8.99 13.76
C THR A 434 2.58 -8.07 14.83
N THR A 435 3.20 -7.98 16.00
CA THR A 435 2.76 -7.04 17.06
C THR A 435 2.99 -5.60 16.66
N LEU A 436 4.05 -5.33 15.90
CA LEU A 436 4.39 -3.99 15.45
C LEU A 436 3.38 -3.44 14.41
N ILE A 437 2.76 -4.31 13.61
CA ILE A 437 1.79 -3.90 12.57
C ILE A 437 0.67 -3.08 13.18
N ALA A 438 0.21 -3.46 14.36
CA ALA A 438 -0.86 -2.76 15.03
C ALA A 438 -0.47 -1.40 15.60
N PHE A 439 0.78 -1.26 16.06
CA PHE A 439 1.26 -0.01 16.62
C PHE A 439 1.41 1.07 15.54
N GLU A 440 1.69 0.69 14.29
CA GLU A 440 1.95 1.64 13.20
C GLU A 440 0.69 2.40 12.74
N ILE A 441 -0.50 1.85 12.98
CA ILE A 441 -1.76 2.37 12.42
C ILE A 441 -2.05 3.80 12.91
N GLY A 442 -1.77 4.11 14.18
CA GLY A 442 -1.92 5.48 14.69
C GLY A 442 -0.94 6.47 14.05
N GLY A 443 0.29 6.04 13.78
CA GLY A 443 1.31 6.85 13.10
C GLY A 443 0.97 7.12 11.64
N ILE A 444 0.37 6.13 10.96
CA ILE A 444 0.02 6.24 9.55
C ILE A 444 -1.11 7.27 9.33
N ILE A 445 -2.07 7.39 10.25
CA ILE A 445 -3.10 8.44 10.16
C ILE A 445 -2.47 9.85 10.20
N GLY A 446 -1.48 10.06 11.07
CA GLY A 446 -0.73 11.32 11.13
C GLY A 446 0.11 11.60 9.88
N GLY A 447 0.83 10.59 9.37
CA GLY A 447 1.58 10.70 8.10
C GLY A 447 0.68 10.91 6.88
N ALA A 448 -0.51 10.30 6.88
CA ALA A 448 -1.52 10.47 5.85
C ALA A 448 -2.03 11.91 5.79
N ALA A 449 -2.23 12.60 6.92
CA ALA A 449 -2.68 14.00 6.91
C ALA A 449 -1.72 14.94 6.14
N ILE A 450 -0.41 14.78 6.34
CA ILE A 450 0.59 15.56 5.61
C ILE A 450 0.59 15.16 4.12
N THR A 451 0.59 13.86 3.84
CA THR A 451 0.62 13.32 2.48
C THR A 451 -0.62 13.76 1.68
N GLU A 452 -1.81 13.65 2.25
CA GLU A 452 -3.07 14.07 1.65
C GLU A 452 -3.11 15.58 1.39
N THR A 453 -2.55 16.38 2.31
CA THR A 453 -2.43 17.82 2.12
C THR A 453 -1.50 18.14 0.94
N VAL A 454 -0.33 17.50 0.88
CA VAL A 454 0.64 17.72 -0.20
C VAL A 454 0.06 17.29 -1.55
N PHE A 455 -0.54 16.11 -1.66
CA PHE A 455 -1.12 15.59 -2.90
C PHE A 455 -2.57 16.05 -3.13
N GLY A 456 -3.12 16.93 -2.30
CA GLY A 456 -4.50 17.43 -2.43
C GLY A 456 -5.56 16.32 -2.50
N TRP A 457 -5.34 15.21 -1.78
CA TRP A 457 -6.34 14.16 -1.60
C TRP A 457 -7.38 14.63 -0.59
N ASN A 458 -8.66 14.39 -0.88
CA ASN A 458 -9.76 14.74 0.02
C ASN A 458 -10.00 13.62 1.05
N GLY A 459 -8.95 13.28 1.79
CA GLY A 459 -9.01 12.32 2.88
C GLY A 459 -9.28 12.99 4.23
N VAL A 460 -9.46 12.15 5.24
CA VAL A 460 -9.75 12.53 6.62
C VAL A 460 -8.66 13.41 7.21
N GLY A 461 -7.38 13.14 6.89
CA GLY A 461 -6.26 13.89 7.43
C GLY A 461 -6.18 15.31 6.89
N ARG A 462 -6.39 15.51 5.58
CA ARG A 462 -6.50 16.86 5.01
C ARG A 462 -7.72 17.61 5.55
N MET A 463 -8.86 16.94 5.66
CA MET A 463 -10.08 17.52 6.24
C MET A 463 -9.85 17.96 7.68
N PHE A 464 -9.11 17.17 8.48
CA PHE A 464 -8.77 17.52 9.86
C PHE A 464 -7.93 18.80 9.93
N VAL A 465 -6.88 18.90 9.11
CA VAL A 465 -6.03 20.10 9.06
C VAL A 465 -6.85 21.32 8.64
N GLN A 466 -7.71 21.19 7.62
CA GLN A 466 -8.59 22.28 7.18
C GLN A 466 -9.61 22.67 8.26
N ALA A 467 -10.20 21.70 8.94
CA ALA A 467 -11.17 21.93 10.00
C ALA A 467 -10.55 22.65 11.19
N ILE A 468 -9.31 22.32 11.57
CA ILE A 468 -8.56 23.07 12.60
C ILE A 468 -8.34 24.51 12.16
N LEU A 469 -7.88 24.74 10.93
CA LEU A 469 -7.60 26.08 10.42
C LEU A 469 -8.87 26.94 10.28
N GLN A 470 -10.03 26.32 10.04
CA GLN A 470 -11.31 27.01 9.91
C GLN A 470 -12.10 27.04 11.23
N VAL A 471 -11.58 26.45 12.32
CA VAL A 471 -12.29 26.31 13.60
C VAL A 471 -13.61 25.53 13.46
N ASP A 472 -13.65 24.55 12.54
CA ASP A 472 -14.80 23.68 12.29
C ASP A 472 -14.86 22.56 13.34
N LEU A 473 -15.49 22.88 14.46
CA LEU A 473 -15.47 22.02 15.64
C LEU A 473 -16.11 20.66 15.39
N ASN A 474 -17.27 20.62 14.73
CA ASN A 474 -17.99 19.37 14.48
C ASN A 474 -17.16 18.44 13.58
N THR A 475 -16.50 18.99 12.56
CA THR A 475 -15.63 18.21 11.66
C THR A 475 -14.38 17.71 12.39
N VAL A 476 -13.71 18.55 13.18
CA VAL A 476 -12.55 18.14 14.01
C VAL A 476 -12.92 16.98 14.93
N MET A 477 -14.06 17.10 15.60
CA MET A 477 -14.52 16.13 16.60
C MET A 477 -14.99 14.81 15.98
N ALA A 478 -15.69 14.87 14.85
CA ALA A 478 -16.05 13.69 14.06
C ALA A 478 -14.81 12.89 13.66
N ILE A 479 -13.81 13.57 13.10
CA ILE A 479 -12.56 12.94 12.68
C ILE A 479 -11.80 12.36 13.88
N PHE A 480 -11.67 13.13 14.96
CA PHE A 480 -11.02 12.65 16.19
C PHE A 480 -11.69 11.38 16.73
N LEU A 481 -13.02 11.37 16.81
CA LEU A 481 -13.78 10.21 17.27
C LEU A 481 -13.53 8.98 16.39
N ILE A 482 -13.64 9.14 15.07
CA ILE A 482 -13.45 8.04 14.12
C ILE A 482 -12.03 7.49 14.18
N THR A 483 -11.02 8.35 14.13
CA THR A 483 -9.61 7.93 14.24
C THR A 483 -9.32 7.23 15.57
N SER A 484 -9.94 7.68 16.66
CA SER A 484 -9.83 7.04 17.98
C SER A 484 -10.48 5.66 17.99
N ILE A 485 -11.69 5.52 17.47
CA ILE A 485 -12.39 4.23 17.34
C ILE A 485 -11.56 3.26 16.49
N VAL A 486 -11.10 3.70 15.33
CA VAL A 486 -10.25 2.91 14.43
C VAL A 486 -9.00 2.45 15.17
N THR A 487 -8.31 3.36 15.86
CA THR A 487 -7.11 3.04 16.64
C THR A 487 -7.39 2.01 17.74
N ILE A 488 -8.50 2.13 18.46
CA ILE A 488 -8.90 1.17 19.50
C ILE A 488 -9.19 -0.21 18.89
N VAL A 489 -9.96 -0.25 17.80
CA VAL A 489 -10.31 -1.51 17.11
C VAL A 489 -9.05 -2.23 16.65
N PHE A 490 -8.12 -1.51 16.00
CA PHE A 490 -6.88 -2.11 15.53
C PHE A 490 -5.94 -2.54 16.67
N ASN A 491 -5.86 -1.76 17.73
CA ASN A 491 -5.13 -2.15 18.94
C ASN A 491 -5.72 -3.42 19.57
N LEU A 492 -7.04 -3.58 19.55
CA LEU A 492 -7.68 -4.80 20.05
C LEU A 492 -7.40 -6.00 19.12
N ILE A 493 -7.48 -5.81 17.80
CA ILE A 493 -7.10 -6.83 16.82
C ILE A 493 -5.64 -7.26 17.03
N ALA A 494 -4.76 -6.33 17.38
CA ALA A 494 -3.37 -6.60 17.72
C ALA A 494 -3.22 -7.58 18.87
N ASP A 495 -3.90 -7.30 19.99
CA ASP A 495 -3.78 -8.11 21.20
C ASP A 495 -4.32 -9.51 20.96
N LEU A 496 -5.44 -9.59 20.22
CA LEU A 496 -6.04 -10.86 19.83
C LEU A 496 -5.08 -11.64 18.93
N THR A 497 -4.50 -11.00 17.92
CA THR A 497 -3.54 -11.62 17.00
C THR A 497 -2.29 -12.08 17.74
N TYR A 498 -1.78 -11.28 18.67
CA TYR A 498 -0.64 -11.65 19.51
C TYR A 498 -0.94 -12.88 20.37
N SER A 499 -2.10 -12.90 21.04
CA SER A 499 -2.52 -14.04 21.86
C SER A 499 -2.72 -15.33 21.05
N ALA A 500 -3.14 -15.21 19.79
CA ALA A 500 -3.31 -16.34 18.88
C ALA A 500 -1.97 -16.85 18.31
N LEU A 501 -0.99 -15.95 18.12
CA LEU A 501 0.32 -16.29 17.54
C LEU A 501 1.32 -16.82 18.57
N ASP A 502 1.24 -16.40 19.84
CA ASP A 502 2.11 -16.89 20.90
C ASP A 502 1.32 -17.70 21.96
N PRO A 503 1.23 -19.04 21.82
CA PRO A 503 0.55 -19.91 22.79
C PRO A 503 1.27 -20.01 24.15
N ARG A 504 2.46 -19.41 24.32
CA ARG A 504 3.21 -19.39 25.59
C ARG A 504 2.69 -18.32 26.55
N ILE A 505 1.97 -17.32 26.03
CA ILE A 505 1.43 -16.21 26.82
C ILE A 505 0.04 -16.62 27.30
N ARG A 506 -0.02 -17.29 28.46
CA ARG A 506 -1.28 -17.48 29.17
C ARG A 506 -1.71 -16.12 29.71
N VAL A 507 -2.65 -15.49 29.01
CA VAL A 507 -3.30 -14.24 29.41
C VAL A 507 -4.18 -14.53 30.64
N ASN A 508 -3.57 -14.48 31.83
CA ASN A 508 -4.28 -14.48 33.10
C ASN A 508 -4.96 -13.13 33.32
#